data_AF-A0A924N759-F1
#
_entry.id   AF-A0A924N759-F1
#
_cell.length_a   1.000
_cell.length_b   1.000
_cell.length_c   1.000
_cell.angle_alpha   90.00
_cell.angle_beta   90.00
_cell.angle_gamma   90.00
#
_symmetry.space_group_name_H-M   'P 1'
#
loop_
_entity.id
_entity.type
_entity.pdbx_description
1 polymer ?
#
loop_
_entity_poly.entity_id
_entity_poly.type
_entity_poly.pdbx_seq_one_letter_code
_entity_poly.pdbx_strand_id
1 'polypeptide(L)' 'AKRMIPLQRWGSPADIANMVAFLASPGGAWITGAIMVVDGGEWLAKPSVAG' A
#
# COMPACT_ATOMS: atom_id res chain seq x y z
N ALA A 1 10.01 -6.88 -12.22
CA ALA A 1 9.37 -5.92 -11.30
C ALA A 1 7.85 -5.85 -11.48
N LYS A 2 7.30 -5.34 -12.60
CA LYS A 2 5.84 -5.19 -12.80
C LYS A 2 5.00 -6.47 -12.58
N ARG A 3 5.53 -7.65 -12.96
CA ARG A 3 4.89 -8.97 -12.72
C ARG A 3 4.71 -9.31 -11.24
N MET A 4 5.51 -8.72 -10.35
CA MET A 4 5.45 -8.95 -8.90
C MET A 4 4.43 -8.05 -8.20
N ILE A 5 3.87 -7.06 -8.90
CA ILE A 5 2.85 -6.15 -8.37
C ILE A 5 1.49 -6.66 -8.89
N PRO A 6 0.61 -7.21 -8.04
CA PRO A 6 -0.72 -7.68 -8.45
C PRO A 6 -1.51 -6.68 -9.29
N LEU A 7 -1.45 -5.39 -8.96
CA LEU A 7 -2.11 -4.32 -9.74
C LEU A 7 -1.50 -4.05 -11.13
N GLN A 8 -0.44 -4.77 -11.53
CA GLN A 8 0.20 -4.72 -12.85
C GLN A 8 0.64 -3.31 -13.30
N ARG A 9 0.91 -2.42 -12.34
CA ARG A 9 1.46 -1.07 -12.57
C ARG A 9 2.38 -0.67 -11.44
N TRP A 10 3.26 0.27 -11.74
CA TRP A 10 3.98 0.97 -10.68
C TRP A 10 3.04 1.88 -9.91
N GLY A 11 3.32 2.03 -8.62
CA GLY A 11 2.78 3.13 -7.83
C GLY A 11 3.24 4.47 -8.38
N SER A 12 2.42 5.48 -8.18
CA SER A 12 2.70 6.87 -8.44
C SER A 12 2.73 7.63 -7.10
N PRO A 13 3.33 8.83 -7.05
CA PRO A 13 3.26 9.68 -5.85
C PRO A 13 1.82 9.93 -5.37
N ALA A 14 0.85 9.97 -6.29
CA ALA A 14 -0.55 10.15 -5.97
C ALA A 14 -1.13 8.98 -5.16
N ASP A 15 -0.67 7.74 -5.36
CA ASP A 15 -1.16 6.57 -4.62
C ASP A 15 -0.85 6.69 -3.11
N ILE A 16 0.34 7.22 -2.76
CA ILE A 16 0.72 7.49 -1.37
C ILE A 16 -0.01 8.74 -0.85
N ALA A 17 -0.04 9.81 -1.64
CA ALA A 17 -0.68 11.08 -1.25
C ALA A 17 -2.16 10.89 -0.88
N ASN A 18 -2.88 10.04 -1.61
CA ASN A 18 -4.28 9.74 -1.32
C ASN A 18 -4.46 9.01 0.03
N MET A 19 -3.59 8.06 0.38
CA MET A 19 -3.62 7.41 1.70
C MET A 19 -3.32 8.41 2.81
N VAL A 20 -2.31 9.27 2.63
CA VAL A 20 -1.99 10.33 3.59
C VAL A 20 -3.15 11.30 3.77
N ALA A 21 -3.77 11.74 2.66
CA ALA A 21 -4.93 12.62 2.69
C ALA A 21 -6.12 11.98 3.42
N PHE A 22 -6.37 10.68 3.21
CA PHE A 22 -7.40 9.95 3.96
C PHE A 22 -7.10 9.91 5.46
N LEU A 23 -5.88 9.57 5.86
CA LEU A 23 -5.47 9.50 7.26
C LEU A 23 -5.53 10.87 7.95
N ALA A 24 -5.25 11.96 7.23
CA ALA A 24 -5.36 13.33 7.73
C ALA A 24 -6.80 13.88 7.72
N SER A 25 -7.73 13.21 7.04
CA SER A 25 -9.14 13.60 6.98
C SER A 25 -9.91 13.14 8.23
N PRO A 26 -11.17 13.59 8.42
CA PRO A 26 -12.05 13.04 9.44
C PRO A 26 -12.23 11.51 9.39
N GLY A 27 -12.06 10.89 8.21
CA GLY A 27 -12.12 9.44 8.06
C GLY A 27 -10.99 8.68 8.77
N GLY A 28 -9.86 9.35 9.05
CA GLY A 28 -8.73 8.80 9.78
C GLY A 28 -8.78 8.99 11.30
N ALA A 29 -9.81 9.66 11.84
CA ALA A 29 -9.79 10.17 13.22
C ALA A 29 -9.63 9.10 14.32
N TRP A 30 -9.94 7.84 14.02
CA TRP A 30 -9.80 6.72 14.97
C TRP A 30 -8.67 5.74 14.63
N ILE A 31 -7.87 6.05 13.61
CA ILE A 31 -6.79 5.19 13.14
C ILE A 31 -5.49 5.68 13.77
N THR A 32 -4.92 4.87 14.66
CA THR A 32 -3.62 5.14 15.29
C THR A 32 -2.86 3.84 15.56
N GLY A 33 -1.53 3.92 15.65
CA GLY A 33 -0.66 2.76 15.92
C GLY A 33 -0.59 1.69 14.83
N ALA A 34 -1.10 1.97 13.62
CA ALA A 34 -1.17 1.03 12.51
C ALA A 34 -0.18 1.36 11.39
N ILE A 35 0.24 0.33 10.65
CA ILE A 35 1.05 0.45 9.43
C ILE A 35 0.14 0.22 8.22
N MET A 36 0.03 1.23 7.36
CA MET A 36 -0.76 1.14 6.12
C MET A 36 0.17 0.86 4.94
N VAL A 37 0.16 -0.37 4.43
CA VAL A 37 0.97 -0.77 3.27
C VAL A 37 0.25 -0.37 1.98
N VAL A 38 0.93 0.42 1.14
CA VAL A 38 0.41 0.91 -0.15
C VAL A 38 1.41 0.60 -1.26
N ASP A 39 1.33 -0.62 -1.81
CA ASP A 39 2.34 -1.16 -2.72
C ASP A 39 1.76 -1.91 -3.93
N GLY A 40 0.44 -1.80 -4.15
CA GLY A 40 -0.25 -2.54 -5.20
C GLY A 40 -0.27 -4.06 -5.01
N GLY A 41 -0.07 -4.54 -3.78
CA GLY A 41 -0.14 -5.94 -3.37
C GLY A 41 1.20 -6.68 -3.37
N GLU A 42 2.32 -5.99 -3.59
CA GLU A 42 3.64 -6.61 -3.70
C GLU A 42 4.02 -7.40 -2.43
N TRP A 43 3.69 -6.89 -1.24
CA TRP A 43 4.05 -7.46 0.06
C TRP A 43 3.56 -8.89 0.24
N LEU A 44 2.35 -9.18 -0.24
CA LEU A 44 1.73 -10.51 -0.14
C LEU A 44 2.00 -11.39 -1.36
N ALA A 45 2.44 -10.79 -2.48
CA ALA A 45 2.72 -11.50 -3.72
C ALA A 45 4.14 -12.07 -3.77
N LYS A 46 5.05 -11.63 -2.89
CA LYS A 46 6.35 -12.28 -2.74
C LYS A 46 6.11 -13.73 -2.30
N PRO A 47 6.70 -14.73 -2.97
CA PRO A 47 6.65 -16.10 -2.48
C PRO A 47 7.13 -16.09 -1.03
N SER A 48 6.28 -16.53 -0.10
CA SER A 48 6.71 -16.86 1.26
C SER A 48 7.93 -17.74 1.09
N VAL A 49 9.08 -17.29 1.60
CA VAL A 49 10.40 -17.93 1.53
C VAL A 49 10.21 -19.42 1.24
N ALA A 50 10.29 -19.79 -0.04
CA ALA A 50 10.27 -21.19 -0.40
C ALA A 50 11.54 -21.72 0.25
N GLY A 51 11.38 -22.67 1.17
CA GLY A 51 12.51 -23.39 1.74
C GLY A 51 13.41 -23.96 0.65
#